data_AF-A0A9E0A8M0-F1
#
_entry.id   AF-A0A9E0A8M0-F1
#
_cell.length_a   1.000
_cell.length_b   1.000
_cell.length_c   1.000
_cell.angle_alpha   90.00
_cell.angle_beta   90.00
_cell.angle_gamma   90.00
#
_symmetry.space_group_name_H-M   'P 1'
#
loop_
_entity.id
_entity.type
_entity.pdbx_description
1 polymer ?
#
loop_
_entity_poly.entity_id
_entity_poly.type
_entity_poly.pdbx_seq_one_letter_code
_entity_poly.pdbx_strand_id
1 'polypeptide(L)' 'HTDNTGSAVVNQRLSDARAKSVADYIIKMGIPKDRITSKGYGPSKPKASNATAKGRAENRRVEFTIVGI' A
#
# COMPACT_ATOMS: atom_id res chain seq x y z
N HIS A 1 0.93 1.95 0.90
CA HIS A 1 1.65 3.23 1.12
C HIS A 1 1.89 3.43 2.61
N THR A 2 2.90 4.21 2.97
CA THR A 2 3.17 4.64 4.35
C THR A 2 3.33 6.16 4.40
N ASP A 3 3.35 6.72 5.61
CA ASP A 3 3.96 8.03 5.83
C ASP A 3 5.50 7.92 5.85
N ASN A 4 6.19 9.04 6.09
CA ASN A 4 7.64 9.13 6.10
C ASN A 4 8.30 8.89 7.47
N THR A 5 7.57 8.43 8.48
CA THR A 5 8.12 8.21 9.82
C THR A 5 8.94 6.93 9.85
N GLY A 6 10.13 6.98 10.44
CA GLY A 6 11.03 5.82 10.51
C GLY A 6 11.80 5.56 9.21
N SER A 7 12.44 4.39 9.11
CA SER A 7 13.33 4.10 7.98
C SER A 7 12.55 3.79 6.70
N ALA A 8 13.06 4.28 5.56
CA ALA A 8 12.48 3.99 4.25
C ALA A 8 12.41 2.48 3.96
N VAL A 9 13.43 1.72 4.39
CA VAL A 9 13.49 0.26 4.23
C VAL A 9 12.39 -0.44 5.03
N VAL A 10 12.15 -0.01 6.27
CA VAL A 10 11.08 -0.57 7.12
C VAL A 10 9.72 -0.22 6.52
N ASN A 11 9.53 1.02 6.08
CA ASN A 11 8.30 1.46 5.43
C ASN A 11 8.02 0.72 4.12
N GLN A 12 9.05 0.43 3.34
CA GLN A 12 8.93 -0.38 2.13
C GLN A 12 8.40 -1.78 2.48
N ARG A 13 9.09 -2.50 3.38
CA ARG A 13 8.67 -3.84 3.86
C ARG A 13 7.25 -3.83 4.44
N LEU A 14 6.91 -2.83 5.24
CA LEU A 14 5.58 -2.67 5.83
C LEU A 14 4.51 -2.50 4.75
N SER A 15 4.79 -1.67 3.74
CA SER A 15 3.85 -1.45 2.65
C SER A 15 3.69 -2.68 1.75
N ASP A 16 4.77 -3.44 1.51
CA ASP A 16 4.75 -4.69 0.76
C ASP A 16 3.91 -5.75 1.49
N ALA A 17 4.14 -5.92 2.80
CA ALA A 17 3.37 -6.86 3.63
C ALA A 17 1.87 -6.52 3.66
N ARG A 18 1.52 -5.23 3.80
CA ARG A 18 0.12 -4.77 3.76
C ARG A 18 -0.53 -5.03 2.40
N ALA A 19 0.16 -4.70 1.30
CA ALA A 19 -0.35 -4.93 -0.04
C ALA A 19 -0.55 -6.43 -0.31
N LYS A 20 0.40 -7.27 0.12
CA LYS A 20 0.29 -8.73 0.04
C LYS A 20 -0.90 -9.25 0.85
N SER A 21 -1.10 -8.79 2.08
CA SER A 21 -2.22 -9.22 2.93
C SER A 21 -3.58 -8.93 2.28
N VAL A 22 -3.72 -7.79 1.62
CA VAL A 22 -4.96 -7.44 0.90
C VAL A 22 -5.13 -8.31 -0.34
N ALA A 23 -4.06 -8.55 -1.11
CA ALA A 23 -4.11 -9.46 -2.24
C ALA A 23 -4.49 -10.89 -1.84
N ASP A 24 -3.88 -11.42 -0.78
CA ASP A 24 -4.17 -12.75 -0.26
C ASP A 24 -5.64 -12.86 0.20
N TYR A 25 -6.21 -11.80 0.77
CA TYR A 25 -7.63 -11.75 1.14
C TYR A 25 -8.54 -11.79 -0.10
N ILE A 26 -8.23 -11.02 -1.14
CA ILE A 26 -9.02 -10.98 -2.38
C ILE A 26 -8.94 -12.32 -3.12
N ILE A 27 -7.77 -12.97 -3.13
CA ILE A 27 -7.61 -14.32 -3.69
C ILE A 27 -8.50 -15.32 -2.95
N LYS A 28 -8.56 -15.25 -1.62
CA LYS A 28 -9.45 -16.11 -0.81
C LYS A 28 -10.94 -15.88 -1.11
N MET A 29 -11.32 -14.70 -1.60
CA MET A 29 -12.69 -14.41 -2.04
C MET A 29 -13.01 -15.00 -3.42
N GLY A 30 -12.06 -15.67 -4.07
CA GLY A 30 -12.27 -16.39 -5.33
C GLY A 30 -11.78 -15.64 -6.58
N ILE A 31 -11.14 -14.47 -6.44
CA ILE A 31 -10.51 -13.82 -7.59
C ILE A 31 -9.20 -14.54 -7.94
N PRO A 32 -9.00 -14.96 -9.20
CA PRO A 32 -7.78 -15.63 -9.63
C PRO A 32 -6.50 -14.81 -9.34
N LYS A 33 -5.46 -15.48 -8.85
CA LYS A 33 -4.20 -14.86 -8.42
C LYS A 33 -3.48 -14.12 -9.55
N ASP A 34 -3.55 -14.64 -10.77
CA ASP A 34 -3.00 -14.06 -12.00
C ASP A 34 -3.65 -12.70 -12.35
N ARG A 35 -4.87 -12.44 -11.88
CA ARG A 35 -5.53 -11.13 -12.03
C ARG A 35 -5.12 -10.10 -10.98
N ILE A 36 -4.28 -10.46 -10.02
CA ILE A 36 -3.94 -9.60 -8.88
C ILE A 36 -2.44 -9.35 -8.83
N THR A 37 -2.08 -8.07 -8.89
CA THR A 37 -0.72 -7.61 -8.60
C THR A 37 -0.74 -6.83 -7.29
N SER A 38 0.24 -7.08 -6.41
CA SER A 38 0.43 -6.32 -5.18
C SER A 38 1.82 -5.69 -5.16
N LYS A 39 1.89 -4.43 -4.71
CA LYS A 39 3.15 -3.69 -4.61
C LYS A 39 3.08 -2.69 -3.46
N GLY A 40 4.10 -2.70 -2.61
CA GLY A 40 4.34 -1.64 -1.64
C GLY A 40 5.11 -0.49 -2.27
N TYR A 41 4.75 0.74 -1.90
CA TYR A 41 5.43 1.95 -2.34
C TYR A 41 6.19 2.66 -1.20
N GLY A 42 6.12 2.13 0.02
CA GLY A 42 6.62 2.82 1.21
C GLY A 42 6.14 4.28 1.27
N PRO A 43 7.05 5.24 1.56
CA PRO A 43 6.74 6.66 1.60
C PRO A 43 6.87 7.37 0.25
N SER A 44 7.24 6.66 -0.83
CA SER A 44 7.65 7.28 -2.11
C SER A 44 6.51 7.92 -2.93
N LYS A 45 5.26 7.61 -2.60
CA LYS A 45 4.05 8.08 -3.28
C LYS A 45 3.08 8.73 -2.28
N PRO A 46 3.44 9.87 -1.66
CA PRO A 46 2.57 10.56 -0.72
C PRO A 46 1.36 11.15 -1.44
N LYS A 47 0.19 11.08 -0.81
CA LYS A 47 -1.04 11.73 -1.24
C LYS A 47 -1.24 13.08 -0.56
N ALA A 48 -0.64 13.27 0.60
CA ALA A 48 -0.69 14.50 1.38
C ALA A 48 0.68 14.82 2.01
N SER A 49 0.82 16.05 2.53
CA SER A 49 2.06 16.47 3.22
C SER A 49 2.32 15.63 4.47
N ASN A 50 3.54 15.15 4.64
CA ASN A 50 3.95 14.44 5.86
C ASN A 50 4.24 15.38 7.06
N ALA A 51 4.21 16.70 6.84
CA ALA A 51 4.48 17.68 7.90
C ALA A 51 3.41 17.65 9.00
N THR A 52 2.16 17.35 8.66
CA THR A 52 1.04 17.33 9.61
C THR A 52 0.65 15.91 10.01
N ALA A 53 0.16 15.74 11.24
CA ALA A 53 -0.37 14.45 11.70
C ALA A 53 -1.51 13.94 10.80
N LYS A 54 -2.38 14.85 10.35
CA LYS A 54 -3.46 14.56 9.40
C LYS A 54 -2.92 14.01 8.08
N GLY A 55 -1.96 14.69 7.44
CA GLY A 55 -1.42 14.24 6.17
C GLY A 55 -0.63 12.93 6.27
N ARG A 56 0.06 12.67 7.40
CA ARG A 56 0.63 11.35 7.68
C ARG A 56 -0.43 10.26 7.76
N ALA A 57 -1.57 10.53 8.42
CA ALA A 57 -2.68 9.59 8.48
C ALA A 57 -3.24 9.27 7.09
N GLU A 58 -3.38 10.28 6.24
CA GLU A 58 -3.82 10.09 4.84
C GLU A 58 -2.82 9.27 4.01
N ASN A 59 -1.52 9.39 4.29
CA ASN A 59 -0.48 8.61 3.59
C ASN A 59 -0.43 7.13 4.01
N ARG A 60 -0.85 6.78 5.23
CA ARG A 60 -0.94 5.40 5.72
C ARG A 60 -2.17 4.68 5.14
N ARG A 61 -2.09 4.29 3.87
CA ARG A 61 -3.21 3.72 3.10
C ARG A 61 -2.83 2.53 2.23
N VAL A 62 -3.85 1.79 1.80
CA VAL A 62 -3.79 0.82 0.68
C VAL A 62 -4.77 1.28 -0.39
N GLU A 63 -4.36 1.20 -1.66
CA GLU A 63 -5.18 1.58 -2.82
C GLU A 63 -5.37 0.36 -3.71
N PHE A 64 -6.55 0.27 -4.35
CA PHE A 64 -6.90 -0.75 -5.32
C PHE A 64 -7.20 -0.08 -6.66
N THR A 65 -6.69 -0.63 -7.75
CA THR A 65 -6.87 -0.07 -9.10
C THR A 65 -7.06 -1.20 -10.09
N ILE A 66 -8.04 -1.03 -10.99
CA ILE A 66 -8.30 -1.96 -12.10
C ILE A 66 -7.41 -1.55 -13.27
N VAL A 67 -6.57 -2.46 -13.75
CA VAL A 67 -5.48 -2.19 -14.73
C VAL A 67 -5.77 -2.67 -16.15
N GLY A 68 -6.97 -3.21 -16.42
CA GLY A 68 -7.39 -3.64 -17.77
C GLY A 68 -8.90 -3.80 -17.89
N ILE A 69 -9.39 -3.74 -19.15
CA ILE A 69 -10.74 -4.11 -19.62
C ILE A 69 -10.55 -5.15 -20.71
#